data_AF-A0AAD7QGV7-F1
#
_entry.id   AF-A0AAD7QGV7-F1
#
_cell.length_a   1.000
_cell.length_b   1.000
_cell.length_c   1.000
_cell.angle_alpha   90.00
_cell.angle_beta   90.00
_cell.angle_gamma   90.00
#
_symmetry.space_group_name_H-M   'P 1'
#
loop_
_entity.id
_entity.type
_entity.pdbx_description
1 polymer ?
#
loop_
_entity_poly.entity_id
_entity_poly.type
_entity_poly.pdbx_seq_one_letter_code
_entity_poly.pdbx_strand_id
1 'polypeptide(L)'
;MGKYFCSICKFFDDDISKKQYHCAECGICRTGGEENFFHCKKCGCCYSNIMKDGHQCVERAMHHNCPVCFEYLFDTMKDITVLPCGHTIHFQCVKEMELHYRYSCPVCSKSICDMSSLWDKLDEVIASTPMPEIYQKKMVWILCNDCGENSRVQYHIVAHKCGSCKSFNTRQIQGGPAASCSSRVADMVR
;
A
#
# COMPACT_ATOMS: atom_id res chain seq x y z
N MET A 1 -14.83 -12.54 37.69
CA MET A 1 -15.82 -11.96 36.76
C MET A 1 -15.07 -10.84 36.05
N GLY A 2 -14.95 -10.88 34.72
CA GLY A 2 -14.16 -9.92 33.95
C GLY A 2 -14.47 -8.47 34.34
N LYS A 3 -13.46 -7.67 34.70
CA LYS A 3 -13.65 -6.23 35.01
C LYS A 3 -14.26 -5.45 33.84
N TYR A 4 -13.95 -5.86 32.60
CA TYR A 4 -14.66 -5.50 31.38
C TYR A 4 -15.51 -6.69 30.92
N PHE A 5 -16.75 -6.41 30.52
CA PHE A 5 -17.65 -7.39 29.92
C PHE A 5 -18.42 -6.78 28.75
N CYS A 6 -18.34 -7.41 27.58
CA CYS A 6 -19.19 -7.10 26.44
C CYS A 6 -20.28 -8.15 26.30
N SER A 7 -21.55 -7.75 26.49
CA SER A 7 -22.70 -8.64 26.38
C SER A 7 -23.03 -9.07 24.94
N ILE A 8 -22.61 -8.29 23.96
CA ILE A 8 -22.81 -8.55 22.52
C ILE A 8 -21.83 -9.64 22.06
N CYS A 9 -20.52 -9.43 22.28
CA CYS A 9 -19.47 -10.38 21.89
C CYS A 9 -19.28 -11.53 22.90
N LYS A 10 -19.95 -11.50 24.06
CA LYS A 10 -19.72 -12.44 25.19
C LYS A 10 -18.25 -12.48 25.62
N PHE A 11 -17.57 -11.34 25.56
CA PHE A 11 -16.14 -11.20 25.83
C PHE A 11 -15.91 -10.64 27.24
N PHE A 12 -14.96 -11.23 27.96
CA PHE A 12 -14.55 -10.84 29.31
C PHE A 12 -13.06 -10.56 29.32
N ASP A 13 -12.64 -9.45 29.94
CA ASP A 13 -11.23 -9.12 30.16
C ASP A 13 -11.08 -8.47 31.53
N ASP A 14 -10.06 -8.86 32.29
CA ASP A 14 -9.78 -8.29 33.61
C ASP A 14 -8.87 -7.05 33.53
N ASP A 15 -8.18 -6.86 32.40
CA ASP A 15 -7.25 -5.76 32.21
C ASP A 15 -7.92 -4.51 31.62
N ILE A 16 -8.50 -3.69 32.48
CA ILE A 16 -9.13 -2.42 32.09
C ILE A 16 -8.16 -1.36 31.53
N SER A 17 -6.83 -1.56 31.66
CA SER A 17 -5.84 -0.60 31.16
C SER A 17 -5.85 -0.51 29.63
N LYS A 18 -6.30 -1.58 28.94
CA LYS A 18 -6.43 -1.60 27.48
C LYS A 18 -7.58 -0.72 26.96
N LYS A 19 -8.44 -0.19 27.84
CA LYS A 19 -9.60 0.64 27.47
C LYS A 19 -10.45 -0.01 26.37
N GLN A 20 -10.95 -1.21 26.63
CA GLN A 20 -11.77 -1.95 25.69
C GLN A 20 -13.10 -1.24 25.42
N TYR A 21 -13.59 -1.32 24.20
CA TYR A 21 -14.93 -0.85 23.82
C TYR A 21 -15.51 -1.72 22.72
N HIS A 22 -16.83 -1.72 22.56
CA HIS A 22 -17.50 -2.44 21.47
C HIS A 22 -17.85 -1.45 20.35
N CYS A 23 -17.37 -1.70 19.13
CA CYS A 23 -17.82 -0.93 17.97
C CYS A 23 -19.04 -1.61 17.36
N ALA A 24 -20.22 -0.98 17.49
CA ALA A 24 -21.47 -1.52 16.96
C ALA A 24 -21.45 -1.71 15.44
N GLU A 25 -20.79 -0.81 14.70
CA GLU A 25 -20.69 -0.88 13.24
C GLU A 25 -19.75 -2.01 12.76
N CYS A 26 -18.70 -2.31 13.53
CA CYS A 26 -17.82 -3.46 13.23
C CYS A 26 -18.35 -4.79 13.79
N GLY A 27 -19.20 -4.76 14.81
CA GLY A 27 -19.68 -5.96 15.52
C GLY A 27 -18.64 -6.66 16.39
N ILE A 28 -17.49 -6.02 16.69
CA ILE A 28 -16.40 -6.60 17.48
C ILE A 28 -15.88 -5.63 18.54
N CYS A 29 -15.30 -6.20 19.61
CA CYS A 29 -14.59 -5.42 20.62
C CYS A 29 -13.22 -4.96 20.10
N ARG A 30 -12.86 -3.72 20.42
CA ARG A 30 -11.58 -3.08 20.13
C ARG A 30 -10.95 -2.58 21.44
N THR A 31 -9.69 -2.17 21.38
CA THR A 31 -8.91 -1.63 22.50
C THR A 31 -8.38 -0.23 22.16
N GLY A 32 -7.88 0.49 23.16
CA GLY A 32 -7.30 1.83 23.00
C GLY A 32 -8.24 2.99 23.33
N GLY A 33 -9.46 2.73 23.80
CA GLY A 33 -10.45 3.72 24.21
C GLY A 33 -11.26 4.26 23.04
N GLU A 34 -12.59 4.18 23.13
CA GLU A 34 -13.52 4.63 22.09
C GLU A 34 -13.27 6.10 21.69
N GLU A 35 -12.87 6.93 22.65
CA GLU A 35 -12.59 8.35 22.46
C GLU A 35 -11.44 8.64 21.50
N ASN A 36 -10.56 7.66 21.24
CA ASN A 36 -9.37 7.81 20.41
C ASN A 36 -9.57 7.32 18.96
N PHE A 37 -10.73 6.75 18.66
CA PHE A 37 -11.03 6.12 17.37
C PHE A 37 -12.36 6.62 16.78
N PHE A 38 -12.48 6.48 15.46
CA PHE A 38 -13.74 6.67 14.76
C PHE A 38 -13.97 5.50 13.79
N HIS A 39 -15.25 5.17 13.54
CA HIS A 39 -15.61 4.22 12.49
C HIS A 39 -15.76 4.95 11.16
N CYS A 40 -15.01 4.51 10.15
CA CYS A 40 -15.20 4.98 8.77
C CYS A 40 -16.16 4.04 8.05
N LYS A 41 -17.42 4.49 7.82
CA LYS A 41 -18.47 3.70 7.15
C LYS A 41 -18.08 3.20 5.77
N LYS A 42 -17.38 4.03 5.00
CA LYS A 42 -16.94 3.69 3.64
C LYS A 42 -15.83 2.63 3.66
N CYS A 43 -14.85 2.74 4.56
CA CYS A 43 -13.84 1.71 4.73
C CYS A 43 -14.37 0.45 5.43
N GLY A 44 -15.43 0.60 6.22
CA GLY A 44 -15.99 -0.44 7.07
C GLY A 44 -15.07 -0.81 8.24
N CYS A 45 -14.29 0.14 8.78
CA CYS A 45 -13.33 -0.15 9.85
C CYS A 45 -13.06 1.04 10.79
N CYS A 46 -12.53 0.74 11.97
CA CYS A 46 -12.14 1.74 12.96
C CYS A 46 -10.69 2.20 12.74
N TYR A 47 -10.49 3.52 12.72
CA TYR A 47 -9.16 4.14 12.66
C TYR A 47 -8.95 5.08 13.85
N SER A 48 -7.69 5.36 14.18
CA SER A 48 -7.36 6.41 15.14
C SER A 48 -7.88 7.76 14.65
N ASN A 49 -8.32 8.63 15.57
CA ASN A 49 -8.78 9.99 15.26
C ASN A 49 -7.75 10.84 14.53
N ILE A 50 -6.45 10.52 14.63
CA ILE A 50 -5.38 11.16 13.84
C ILE A 50 -5.63 10.99 12.33
N MET A 51 -6.28 9.91 11.92
CA MET A 51 -6.53 9.58 10.52
C MET A 51 -7.87 10.13 9.98
N LYS A 52 -8.66 10.83 10.80
CA LYS A 52 -10.04 11.22 10.47
C LYS A 52 -10.16 11.99 9.16
N ASP A 53 -9.28 12.96 8.96
CA ASP A 53 -9.32 13.85 7.79
C ASP A 53 -8.23 13.55 6.75
N GLY A 54 -7.34 12.60 7.03
CA GLY A 54 -6.13 12.37 6.22
C GLY A 54 -6.00 10.98 5.58
N HIS A 55 -6.87 10.02 5.90
CA HIS A 55 -6.74 8.68 5.34
C HIS A 55 -7.27 8.58 3.91
N GLN A 56 -6.56 7.83 3.07
CA GLN A 56 -7.06 7.46 1.75
C GLN A 56 -8.20 6.45 1.93
N CYS A 57 -9.44 6.94 1.84
CA CYS A 57 -10.63 6.14 2.10
C CYS A 57 -10.92 5.17 0.93
N VAL A 58 -10.50 3.92 1.11
CA VAL A 58 -10.73 2.80 0.19
C VAL A 58 -11.86 1.94 0.72
N GLU A 59 -12.83 1.60 -0.14
CA GLU A 59 -13.94 0.75 0.26
C GLU A 59 -13.44 -0.59 0.77
N ARG A 60 -13.97 -1.02 1.93
CA ARG A 60 -13.66 -2.33 2.53
C ARG A 60 -12.15 -2.57 2.71
N ALA A 61 -11.40 -1.52 3.10
CA ALA A 61 -9.94 -1.50 3.19
C ALA A 61 -9.31 -2.61 4.06
N MET A 62 -10.06 -3.21 4.98
CA MET A 62 -9.59 -4.33 5.82
C MET A 62 -10.28 -5.68 5.53
N HIS A 63 -11.24 -5.72 4.61
CA HIS A 63 -11.99 -6.95 4.32
C HIS A 63 -11.29 -7.78 3.23
N HIS A 64 -10.02 -8.05 3.44
CA HIS A 64 -9.21 -8.93 2.61
C HIS A 64 -8.09 -9.55 3.45
N ASN A 65 -7.40 -10.53 2.87
CA ASN A 65 -6.29 -11.19 3.54
C ASN A 65 -5.01 -10.36 3.40
N CYS A 66 -4.18 -10.37 4.44
CA CYS A 66 -2.83 -9.85 4.39
C CYS A 66 -2.09 -10.49 3.20
N PRO A 67 -1.50 -9.70 2.28
CA PRO A 67 -0.83 -10.24 1.08
C PRO A 67 0.49 -10.98 1.38
N VAL A 68 0.96 -10.95 2.63
CA VAL A 68 2.19 -11.60 3.07
C VAL A 68 1.91 -12.92 3.77
N CYS A 69 1.06 -12.92 4.81
CA CYS A 69 0.76 -14.12 5.60
C CYS A 69 -0.57 -14.79 5.26
N PHE A 70 -1.38 -14.21 4.38
CA PHE A 70 -2.71 -14.71 3.95
C PHE A 70 -3.77 -14.84 5.04
N GLU A 71 -3.52 -14.30 6.24
CA GLU A 71 -4.52 -14.20 7.30
C GLU A 71 -5.47 -13.02 7.06
N TYR A 72 -6.72 -13.17 7.47
CA TYR A 72 -7.75 -12.14 7.32
C TYR A 72 -7.46 -10.92 8.22
N LEU A 73 -7.59 -9.71 7.68
CA LEU A 73 -7.16 -8.47 8.36
C LEU A 73 -8.22 -7.88 9.31
N PHE A 74 -9.50 -8.20 9.15
CA PHE A 74 -10.56 -7.45 9.83
C PHE A 74 -10.71 -7.80 11.32
N ASP A 75 -10.70 -9.10 11.63
CA ASP A 75 -10.93 -9.69 12.95
C ASP A 75 -9.63 -10.22 13.61
N THR A 76 -8.48 -9.98 12.98
CA THR A 76 -7.17 -10.27 13.55
C THR A 76 -6.91 -9.44 14.81
N MET A 77 -6.22 -10.05 15.77
CA MET A 77 -5.68 -9.36 16.96
C MET A 77 -4.29 -8.77 16.72
N LYS A 78 -3.69 -9.02 15.55
CA LYS A 78 -2.37 -8.49 15.19
C LYS A 78 -2.48 -7.03 14.79
N ASP A 79 -1.45 -6.26 15.11
CA ASP A 79 -1.36 -4.87 14.66
C ASP A 79 -1.36 -4.81 13.12
N ILE A 80 -2.14 -3.88 12.59
CA ILE A 80 -2.23 -3.58 11.17
C ILE A 80 -1.66 -2.19 10.89
N THR A 81 -1.20 -1.99 9.66
CA THR A 81 -0.74 -0.71 9.18
C THR A 81 -1.32 -0.44 7.79
N VAL A 82 -1.67 0.83 7.55
CA VAL A 82 -2.09 1.31 6.23
C VAL A 82 -0.85 1.88 5.54
N LEU A 83 -0.45 1.26 4.44
CA LEU A 83 0.70 1.71 3.65
C LEU A 83 0.41 3.08 2.99
N PRO A 84 1.44 3.83 2.54
CA PRO A 84 1.24 5.11 1.85
C PRO A 84 0.35 5.01 0.59
N CYS A 85 0.31 3.84 -0.05
CA CYS A 85 -0.55 3.58 -1.19
C CYS A 85 -2.02 3.28 -0.82
N GLY A 86 -2.36 3.19 0.47
CA GLY A 86 -3.68 2.88 1.01
C GLY A 86 -3.98 1.41 1.26
N HIS A 87 -3.12 0.47 0.82
CA HIS A 87 -3.30 -0.96 1.11
C HIS A 87 -2.95 -1.27 2.57
N THR A 88 -3.70 -2.18 3.18
CA THR A 88 -3.53 -2.55 4.59
C THR A 88 -2.81 -3.88 4.71
N ILE A 89 -1.83 -3.97 5.61
CA ILE A 89 -1.00 -5.16 5.86
C ILE A 89 -0.77 -5.27 7.37
N HIS A 90 -0.52 -6.47 7.91
CA HIS A 90 -0.03 -6.59 9.29
C HIS A 90 1.29 -5.84 9.47
N PHE A 91 1.43 -5.13 10.59
CA PHE A 91 2.64 -4.38 10.93
C PHE A 91 3.88 -5.29 10.97
N GLN A 92 3.74 -6.49 11.54
CA GLN A 92 4.83 -7.46 11.59
C GLN A 92 5.24 -7.95 10.19
N CYS A 93 4.29 -8.12 9.28
CA CYS A 93 4.58 -8.48 7.89
C CYS A 93 5.32 -7.36 7.14
N VAL A 94 5.05 -6.08 7.45
CA VAL A 94 5.83 -4.96 6.92
C VAL A 94 7.28 -5.00 7.43
N LYS A 95 7.48 -5.27 8.72
CA LYS A 95 8.85 -5.47 9.26
C LYS A 95 9.58 -6.63 8.59
N GLU A 96 8.90 -7.75 8.35
CA GLU A 96 9.49 -8.88 7.61
C GLU A 96 9.87 -8.47 6.19
N MET A 97 9.03 -7.70 5.49
CA MET A 97 9.38 -7.15 4.18
C MET A 97 10.64 -6.27 4.24
N GLU A 98 10.75 -5.39 5.23
CA GLU A 98 11.93 -4.53 5.43
C GLU A 98 13.20 -5.34 5.70
N LEU A 99 13.12 -6.39 6.54
CA LEU A 99 14.23 -7.31 6.81
C LEU A 99 14.73 -8.04 5.55
N HIS A 100 13.84 -8.28 4.59
CA HIS A 100 14.16 -8.90 3.30
C HIS A 100 14.37 -7.87 2.17
N TYR A 101 14.57 -6.60 2.50
CA TYR A 101 14.82 -5.51 1.54
C TYR A 101 13.71 -5.37 0.48
N ARG A 102 12.46 -5.69 0.84
CA ARG A 102 11.29 -5.57 -0.04
C ARG A 102 10.50 -4.30 0.27
N TYR A 103 10.84 -3.22 -0.42
CA TYR A 103 10.23 -1.90 -0.18
C TYR A 103 9.06 -1.57 -1.11
N SER A 104 8.51 -2.56 -1.83
CA SER A 104 7.37 -2.38 -2.73
C SER A 104 6.13 -3.08 -2.19
N CYS A 105 4.99 -2.39 -2.24
CA CYS A 105 3.71 -2.94 -1.84
C CYS A 105 3.40 -4.19 -2.67
N PRO A 106 3.11 -5.34 -2.04
CA PRO A 106 2.83 -6.59 -2.77
C PRO A 106 1.52 -6.53 -3.58
N VAL A 107 0.64 -5.56 -3.31
CA VAL A 107 -0.63 -5.41 -4.02
C VAL A 107 -0.50 -4.54 -5.27
N CYS A 108 0.21 -3.41 -5.19
CA CYS A 108 0.27 -2.42 -6.27
C CYS A 108 1.68 -1.99 -6.69
N SER A 109 2.73 -2.58 -6.12
CA SER A 109 4.14 -2.29 -6.40
C SER A 109 4.64 -0.88 -6.04
N LYS A 110 3.81 0.00 -5.47
CA LYS A 110 4.25 1.32 -4.95
C LYS A 110 5.24 1.19 -3.81
N SER A 111 6.18 2.12 -3.73
CA SER A 111 7.13 2.21 -2.61
C SER A 111 6.36 2.38 -1.28
N ILE A 112 6.78 1.64 -0.24
CA ILE A 112 6.09 1.63 1.06
C ILE A 112 6.70 2.59 2.09
N CYS A 113 7.88 3.13 1.80
CA CYS A 113 8.62 4.08 2.63
C CYS A 113 9.32 5.12 1.73
N ASP A 114 9.97 6.11 2.34
CA ASP A 114 10.81 7.03 1.61
C ASP A 114 12.04 6.30 1.05
N MET A 115 12.22 6.40 -0.27
CA MET A 115 13.29 5.75 -1.02
C MET A 115 14.30 6.76 -1.56
N SER A 116 14.18 8.06 -1.21
CA SER A 116 14.99 9.15 -1.76
C SER A 116 16.49 8.88 -1.67
N SER A 117 16.97 8.45 -0.49
CA SER A 117 18.40 8.12 -0.31
C SER A 117 18.87 6.92 -1.14
N LEU A 118 17.99 5.99 -1.53
CA LEU A 118 18.33 4.91 -2.46
C LEU A 118 18.37 5.43 -3.90
N TRP A 119 17.44 6.31 -4.27
CA TRP A 119 17.42 6.96 -5.57
C TRP A 119 18.68 7.78 -5.82
N ASP A 120 19.15 8.54 -4.83
CA ASP A 120 20.39 9.32 -4.91
C ASP A 120 21.60 8.42 -5.20
N LYS A 121 21.70 7.27 -4.52
CA LYS A 121 22.77 6.29 -4.78
C LYS A 121 22.67 5.70 -6.19
N LEU A 122 21.47 5.47 -6.70
CA LEU A 122 21.27 4.98 -8.07
C LEU A 122 21.67 6.04 -9.10
N ASP A 123 21.43 7.33 -8.84
CA ASP A 123 21.94 8.41 -9.68
C ASP A 123 23.48 8.40 -9.75
N GLU A 124 24.17 8.26 -8.60
CA GLU A 124 25.63 8.18 -8.55
C GLU A 124 26.18 6.97 -9.32
N VAL A 125 25.55 5.79 -9.17
CA VAL A 125 25.94 4.58 -9.90
C VAL A 125 25.75 4.78 -11.40
N ILE A 126 24.64 5.38 -11.83
CA ILE A 126 24.37 5.65 -13.25
C ILE A 126 25.38 6.65 -13.82
N ALA A 127 25.69 7.71 -13.08
CA ALA A 127 26.66 8.72 -13.52
C ALA A 127 28.08 8.14 -13.65
N SER A 128 28.44 7.18 -12.80
CA SER A 128 29.76 6.52 -12.80
C SER A 128 29.87 5.33 -13.76
N THR A 129 28.77 4.88 -14.37
CA THR A 129 28.75 3.71 -15.28
C THR A 129 28.21 4.07 -16.68
N PRO A 130 28.95 4.87 -17.48
CA PRO A 130 28.47 5.30 -18.79
C PRO A 130 28.14 4.11 -19.70
N MET A 131 27.00 4.18 -20.38
CA MET A 131 26.54 3.11 -21.25
C MET A 131 27.46 2.93 -22.48
N PRO A 132 27.70 1.68 -22.92
CA PRO A 132 28.39 1.40 -24.18
C PRO A 132 27.71 2.08 -25.38
N GLU A 133 28.49 2.43 -26.41
CA GLU A 133 28.02 3.19 -27.59
C GLU A 133 26.74 2.61 -28.23
N ILE A 134 26.64 1.27 -28.31
CA ILE A 134 25.47 0.56 -28.84
C ILE A 134 24.16 0.87 -28.11
N TYR A 135 24.24 1.35 -26.87
CA TYR A 135 23.10 1.67 -26.01
C TYR A 135 22.97 3.17 -25.70
N GLN A 136 23.96 4.01 -26.03
CA GLN A 136 23.94 5.44 -25.69
C GLN A 136 22.75 6.21 -26.29
N LYS A 137 22.19 5.77 -27.42
CA LYS A 137 21.01 6.39 -28.03
C LYS A 137 19.74 5.57 -27.85
N LYS A 138 19.80 4.48 -27.07
CA LYS A 138 18.66 3.59 -26.85
C LYS A 138 17.69 4.23 -25.87
N MET A 139 16.46 4.43 -26.33
CA MET A 139 15.36 4.93 -25.50
C MET A 139 14.39 3.79 -25.21
N VAL A 140 13.85 3.76 -23.99
CA VAL A 140 12.83 2.78 -23.58
C VAL A 140 11.61 3.47 -22.97
N TRP A 141 10.46 2.82 -23.08
CA TRP A 141 9.25 3.23 -22.39
C TRP A 141 9.19 2.59 -21.01
N ILE A 142 8.84 3.38 -20.01
CA ILE A 142 8.66 2.93 -18.63
C ILE A 142 7.30 3.36 -18.09
N LEU A 143 6.76 2.55 -17.17
CA LEU A 143 5.72 2.95 -16.22
C LEU A 143 6.38 3.16 -14.85
N CYS A 144 6.13 4.29 -14.22
CA CYS A 144 6.52 4.51 -12.82
C CYS A 144 5.46 3.93 -11.89
N ASN A 145 5.85 3.01 -11.01
CA ASN A 145 4.91 2.41 -10.05
C ASN A 145 4.44 3.43 -9.01
N ASP A 146 5.28 4.40 -8.64
CA ASP A 146 4.97 5.37 -7.58
C ASP A 146 3.96 6.44 -8.03
N CYS A 147 4.21 7.10 -9.16
CA CYS A 147 3.33 8.16 -9.69
C CYS A 147 2.35 7.69 -10.78
N GLY A 148 2.54 6.51 -11.38
CA GLY A 148 1.69 5.98 -12.45
C GLY A 148 1.97 6.56 -13.84
N GLU A 149 2.95 7.46 -13.98
CA GLU A 149 3.26 8.12 -15.25
C GLU A 149 3.98 7.17 -16.23
N ASN A 150 3.59 7.25 -17.50
CA ASN A 150 4.30 6.60 -18.60
C ASN A 150 5.26 7.60 -19.25
N SER A 151 6.53 7.26 -19.33
CA SER A 151 7.53 8.15 -19.92
C SER A 151 8.55 7.41 -20.77
N ARG A 152 9.13 8.12 -21.73
CA ARG A 152 10.22 7.62 -22.57
C ARG A 152 11.54 8.17 -22.02
N VAL A 153 12.44 7.29 -21.62
CA VAL A 153 13.68 7.64 -20.93
C VAL A 153 14.88 6.97 -21.59
N GLN A 154 16.07 7.51 -21.31
CA GLN A 154 17.32 6.92 -21.74
C GLN A 154 17.48 5.54 -21.09
N TYR A 155 17.83 4.54 -21.89
CA TYR A 155 18.09 3.19 -21.39
C TYR A 155 19.40 3.17 -20.61
N HIS A 156 19.36 2.58 -19.41
CA HIS A 156 20.52 2.28 -18.60
C HIS A 156 20.39 0.88 -18.03
N ILE A 157 21.49 0.13 -17.98
CA ILE A 157 21.47 -1.27 -17.51
C ILE A 157 21.10 -1.40 -16.02
N VAL A 158 21.44 -0.38 -15.23
CA VAL A 158 21.22 -0.35 -13.77
C VAL A 158 19.75 -0.07 -13.42
N ALA A 159 19.21 1.07 -13.83
CA ALA A 159 17.85 1.48 -13.49
C ALA A 159 17.35 2.60 -14.40
N HIS A 160 16.02 2.82 -14.42
CA HIS A 160 15.38 3.87 -15.22
C HIS A 160 14.68 4.88 -14.32
N LYS A 161 15.09 6.14 -14.41
CA LYS A 161 14.55 7.22 -13.57
C LYS A 161 13.26 7.77 -14.14
N CYS A 162 12.21 7.89 -13.32
CA CYS A 162 11.01 8.60 -13.69
C CYS A 162 11.30 10.12 -13.82
N GLY A 163 10.97 10.71 -14.96
CA GLY A 163 11.14 12.15 -15.17
C GLY A 163 10.27 13.02 -14.26
N SER A 164 9.07 12.53 -13.90
CA SER A 164 8.05 13.25 -13.14
C SER A 164 8.34 13.26 -11.62
N CYS A 165 8.42 12.08 -10.98
CA CYS A 165 8.61 11.99 -9.53
C CYS A 165 10.03 11.60 -9.09
N LYS A 166 10.97 11.43 -10.02
CA LYS A 166 12.38 11.06 -9.77
C LYS A 166 12.62 9.66 -9.17
N SER A 167 11.56 8.89 -8.90
CA SER A 167 11.66 7.49 -8.46
C SER A 167 12.29 6.59 -9.52
N PHE A 168 13.06 5.59 -9.08
CA PHE A 168 13.49 4.47 -9.93
C PHE A 168 12.65 3.20 -9.74
N ASN A 169 11.55 3.26 -8.96
CA ASN A 169 10.56 2.18 -8.91
C ASN A 169 9.74 2.16 -10.20
N THR A 170 10.37 1.71 -11.28
CA THR A 170 9.85 1.76 -12.64
C THR A 170 9.97 0.38 -13.29
N ARG A 171 9.07 0.10 -14.24
CA ARG A 171 9.14 -1.09 -15.08
C ARG A 171 9.15 -0.72 -16.55
N GLN A 172 9.96 -1.41 -17.33
CA GLN A 172 9.96 -1.24 -18.78
C GLN A 172 8.65 -1.81 -19.37
N ILE A 173 8.05 -1.09 -20.30
CA ILE A 173 6.83 -1.50 -21.02
C ILE A 173 7.10 -1.56 -22.52
N GLN A 174 6.33 -2.38 -23.23
CA GLN A 174 6.41 -2.47 -24.69
C GLN A 174 5.55 -1.35 -25.32
N GLY A 175 6.17 -0.51 -26.15
CA GLY A 175 5.46 0.53 -26.92
C GLY A 175 5.08 1.78 -26.12
N GLY A 176 4.86 2.89 -26.83
CA GLY A 176 4.34 4.14 -26.24
C GLY A 176 2.89 4.00 -25.75
N PRO A 177 2.34 5.00 -25.05
CA PRO A 177 1.00 4.92 -24.48
C PRO A 177 0.00 4.46 -25.55
N ALA A 178 -0.69 3.35 -25.27
CA ALA A 178 -1.72 2.83 -26.15
C ALA A 178 -2.76 3.94 -26.37
N ALA A 179 -3.00 4.32 -27.62
CA ALA A 179 -4.16 5.13 -27.97
C ALA A 179 -5.40 4.42 -27.39
N SER A 180 -6.22 5.16 -26.63
CA SER A 180 -7.38 4.63 -25.94
C SER A 180 -8.24 3.76 -26.86
N CYS A 181 -8.23 2.45 -26.66
CA CYS A 181 -9.18 1.56 -27.31
C CYS A 181 -10.53 1.76 -26.62
N SER A 182 -11.42 2.53 -27.25
CA SER A 182 -12.83 2.58 -26.88
C SER A 182 -13.42 1.21 -27.19
N SER A 183 -13.63 0.37 -26.17
CA SER A 183 -14.36 -0.89 -26.31
C SER A 183 -15.85 -0.58 -26.48
N ARG A 184 -16.29 -0.44 -27.73
CA ARG A 184 -17.70 -0.60 -28.08
C ARG A 184 -18.07 -2.07 -27.96
N VAL A 185 -18.51 -2.50 -26.79
CA VAL A 185 -19.31 -3.72 -26.66
C VAL A 185 -20.76 -3.30 -26.70
N ALA A 186 -21.32 -3.29 -27.91
CA ALA A 186 -22.76 -3.25 -28.13
C ALA A 186 -23.15 -4.48 -28.96
N ASP A 187 -24.14 -5.19 -28.43
CA ASP A 187 -25.07 -6.10 -29.11
C ASP A 187 -24.54 -7.41 -29.70
N MET A 188 -24.64 -8.49 -28.90
CA MET A 188 -25.17 -9.78 -29.38
C MET A 188 -25.80 -10.56 -28.21
N VAL A 189 -27.05 -10.25 -27.88
CA VAL A 189 -27.98 -11.22 -27.29
C VAL A 189 -29.07 -11.45 -28.32
N ARG A 190 -29.05 -12.63 -28.95
CA ARG A 190 -30.20 -13.25 -29.61
C ARG A 190 -30.52 -14.52 -28.85
#